data_AF-A0A7L4NEQ7-F1
#
_entry.id   AF-A0A7L4NEQ7-F1
#
_cell.length_a   1.000
_cell.length_b   1.000
_cell.length_c   1.000
_cell.angle_alpha   90.00
_cell.angle_beta   90.00
_cell.angle_gamma   90.00
#
_symmetry.space_group_name_H-M   'P 1'
#
loop_
_entity.id
_entity.type
_entity.pdbx_description
1 polymer ?
#
loop_
_entity_poly.entity_id
_entity_poly.type
_entity_poly.pdbx_seq_one_letter_code
_entity_poly.pdbx_strand_id
1 'polypeptide(L)'
;MPKAKGKNRRQKYSYNLNRKRLYRSARRRAAPRIACSHIRHAWDPTKSVAQNLAEMGLAEDPNKAVPITRKKLQVSAAAGEGQVGSPGAASFRK
;
A
#
# COMPACT_ATOMS: atom_id res chain seq x y z
N MET A 1 14.79 26.46 -13.57
CA MET A 1 14.26 25.12 -13.18
C MET A 1 14.03 24.30 -14.43
N PRO A 2 14.68 23.14 -14.63
CA PRO A 2 14.35 22.29 -15.76
C PRO A 2 12.97 21.67 -15.50
N LYS A 3 11.97 22.04 -16.30
CA LYS A 3 10.67 21.35 -16.30
C LYS A 3 10.94 19.93 -16.79
N ALA A 4 10.86 18.95 -15.89
CA ALA A 4 10.93 17.55 -16.28
C ALA A 4 9.81 17.29 -17.29
N LYS A 5 10.15 17.19 -18.58
CA LYS A 5 9.23 16.74 -19.63
C LYS A 5 8.85 15.32 -19.24
N GLY A 6 7.68 15.17 -18.60
CA GLY A 6 7.11 13.88 -18.29
C GLY A 6 7.06 13.03 -19.55
N LYS A 7 7.12 11.71 -19.36
CA LYS A 7 7.05 10.71 -20.43
C LYS A 7 5.67 10.76 -21.11
N ASN A 8 5.40 11.79 -21.90
CA ASN A 8 4.19 11.98 -22.70
C ASN A 8 4.23 11.12 -23.97
N ARG A 9 4.81 9.91 -23.89
CA ARG A 9 4.75 8.96 -25.00
C ARG A 9 3.49 8.13 -24.81
N ARG A 10 2.52 8.31 -25.71
CA ARG A 10 1.31 7.49 -25.76
C ARG A 10 1.73 6.01 -25.78
N GLN A 11 1.30 5.25 -24.78
CA GLN A 11 1.61 3.82 -24.70
C GLN A 11 0.95 3.13 -25.90
N LYS A 12 1.76 2.73 -26.89
CA LYS A 12 1.28 2.04 -28.08
C LYS A 12 0.93 0.60 -27.69
N TYR A 13 -0.26 0.13 -28.06
CA TYR A 13 -0.62 -1.26 -27.89
C TYR A 13 0.31 -2.12 -28.76
N SER A 14 1.12 -2.97 -28.14
CA SER A 14 1.96 -3.93 -28.82
C SER A 14 1.12 -5.15 -29.20
N TYR A 15 0.86 -5.31 -30.49
CA TYR A 15 0.05 -6.41 -31.02
C TYR A 15 0.69 -7.79 -30.79
N ASN A 16 2.01 -7.84 -30.62
CA ASN A 16 2.76 -9.09 -30.40
C ASN A 16 2.72 -9.55 -28.93
N LEU A 17 2.23 -8.73 -27.99
CA LEU A 17 2.16 -9.11 -26.57
C LEU A 17 0.81 -9.73 -26.22
N ASN A 18 0.84 -11.01 -25.86
CA ASN A 18 -0.32 -11.66 -25.27
C ASN A 18 -0.45 -11.25 -23.78
N ARG A 19 -1.22 -10.19 -23.52
CA ARG A 19 -1.45 -9.63 -22.18
C ARG A 19 -2.01 -10.64 -21.19
N LYS A 20 -2.88 -11.57 -21.63
CA LYS A 20 -3.44 -12.64 -20.79
C LYS A 20 -2.33 -13.59 -20.32
N ARG A 21 -1.39 -13.95 -21.20
CA ARG A 21 -0.24 -14.79 -20.84
C ARG A 21 0.69 -14.08 -19.86
N LEU A 22 0.97 -12.79 -20.09
CA LEU A 22 1.81 -11.97 -19.18
C LEU A 22 1.19 -11.83 -17.80
N TYR A 23 -0.12 -11.59 -17.72
CA TYR A 23 -0.83 -11.51 -16.43
C TYR A 23 -0.74 -12.84 -15.66
N ARG A 24 -0.94 -13.97 -16.35
CA ARG A 24 -0.80 -15.31 -15.74
C ARG A 24 0.63 -15.61 -15.29
N SER A 25 1.66 -15.19 -16.02
CA SER A 25 3.05 -15.38 -15.59
C SER A 25 3.41 -14.47 -14.42
N ALA A 26 2.98 -13.21 -14.45
CA ALA A 26 3.17 -12.27 -13.34
C ALA A 26 2.51 -12.78 -12.06
N ARG A 27 1.25 -13.25 -12.14
CA ARG A 27 0.56 -13.87 -11.00
C ARG A 27 1.29 -15.07 -10.42
N ARG A 28 1.76 -15.99 -11.27
CA ARG A 28 2.54 -17.15 -10.81
C ARG A 28 3.86 -16.75 -10.14
N ARG A 29 4.52 -15.69 -10.61
CA ARG A 29 5.76 -15.17 -10.01
C ARG A 29 5.52 -14.42 -8.69
N ALA A 30 4.39 -13.74 -8.57
CA ALA A 30 4.00 -13.01 -7.36
C ALA A 30 3.41 -13.93 -6.27
N ALA A 31 3.16 -15.20 -6.58
CA ALA A 31 2.65 -16.15 -5.60
C ALA A 31 3.70 -16.40 -4.49
N PRO A 32 3.32 -16.33 -3.21
CA PRO A 32 4.25 -16.51 -2.10
C PRO A 32 4.74 -17.96 -2.03
N ARG A 33 6.04 -18.13 -1.76
CA ARG A 33 6.64 -19.43 -1.44
C ARG A 33 6.42 -19.73 0.04
N ILE A 34 5.22 -20.20 0.37
CA ILE A 34 4.81 -20.52 1.74
C ILE A 34 5.58 -21.78 2.20
N ALA A 35 6.11 -21.82 3.43
CA ALA A 35 6.79 -23.00 3.98
C ALA A 35 5.82 -23.96 4.70
N CYS A 36 4.90 -23.42 5.50
CA CYS A 36 3.95 -24.18 6.31
C CYS A 36 2.95 -24.97 5.45
N SER A 37 2.79 -26.26 5.74
CA SER A 37 1.87 -27.17 5.03
C SER A 37 0.41 -26.74 5.17
N HIS A 38 -0.04 -26.41 6.38
CA HIS A 38 -1.43 -26.03 6.65
C HIS A 38 -1.86 -24.80 5.83
N ILE A 39 -1.01 -23.78 5.78
CA ILE A 39 -1.29 -22.56 5.01
C ILE A 39 -1.31 -22.89 3.50
N ARG A 40 -0.42 -23.75 3.01
CA ARG A 40 -0.43 -24.18 1.59
C ARG A 40 -1.74 -24.87 1.21
N HIS A 41 -2.28 -25.73 2.08
CA HIS A 41 -3.52 -26.46 1.80
C HIS A 41 -4.75 -25.55 1.82
N ALA A 42 -4.77 -24.57 2.72
CA ALA A 42 -5.85 -23.59 2.77
C ALA A 42 -5.73 -22.48 1.70
N TRP A 43 -4.61 -22.39 0.98
CA TRP A 43 -4.35 -21.31 0.03
C TRP A 43 -5.07 -21.50 -1.31
N ASP A 44 -6.01 -20.61 -1.62
CA ASP A 44 -6.69 -20.58 -2.92
C ASP A 44 -5.99 -19.60 -3.91
N PRO A 45 -5.44 -20.07 -5.05
CA PRO A 45 -4.78 -19.19 -6.02
C PRO A 45 -5.74 -18.25 -6.76
N THR A 46 -7.05 -18.47 -6.70
CA THR A 46 -8.06 -17.64 -7.38
C THR A 46 -8.39 -16.36 -6.61
N LYS A 47 -8.26 -16.41 -5.28
CA LYS A 47 -8.53 -15.29 -4.37
C LYS A 47 -7.33 -14.36 -4.23
N SER A 48 -7.58 -13.16 -3.68
CA SER A 48 -6.50 -12.23 -3.35
C SER A 48 -5.72 -12.70 -2.13
N VAL A 49 -4.47 -12.24 -1.98
CA VAL A 49 -3.64 -12.52 -0.80
C VAL A 49 -4.37 -12.08 0.48
N ALA A 50 -4.97 -10.88 0.47
CA ALA A 50 -5.73 -10.35 1.60
C ALA A 50 -6.91 -11.24 1.99
N GLN A 51 -7.69 -11.71 1.00
CA GLN A 51 -8.84 -12.60 1.25
C GLN A 51 -8.40 -13.95 1.81
N ASN A 52 -7.38 -14.57 1.22
CA ASN A 52 -6.84 -15.84 1.72
C ASN A 52 -6.38 -15.74 3.17
N LEU A 53 -5.65 -14.67 3.51
CA LEU A 53 -5.18 -14.46 4.88
C LEU A 53 -6.37 -14.22 5.83
N ALA A 54 -7.34 -13.40 5.43
CA ALA A 54 -8.52 -13.12 6.23
C ALA A 54 -9.37 -14.38 6.51
N GLU A 55 -9.54 -15.27 5.53
CA GLU A 55 -10.26 -16.53 5.70
C GLU A 55 -9.56 -17.49 6.67
N MET A 56 -8.22 -17.44 6.74
CA MET A 56 -7.42 -18.18 7.73
C MET A 56 -7.34 -17.48 9.10
N GLY A 57 -7.96 -16.31 9.26
CA GLY A 57 -7.85 -15.49 10.48
C GLY A 57 -6.48 -14.84 10.66
N LEU A 58 -5.70 -14.71 9.58
CA LEU A 58 -4.38 -14.09 9.58
C LEU A 58 -4.46 -12.62 9.15
N ALA A 59 -3.59 -11.80 9.74
CA ALA A 59 -3.45 -10.41 9.37
C ALA A 59 -2.66 -10.25 8.06
N GLU A 60 -3.18 -9.46 7.12
CA GLU A 60 -2.42 -9.05 5.92
C GLU A 60 -1.26 -8.10 6.27
N ASP A 61 -1.54 -7.11 7.13
CA ASP A 61 -0.56 -6.13 7.58
C ASP A 61 -0.51 -6.16 9.12
N PRO A 62 0.62 -6.55 9.71
CA PRO A 62 0.77 -6.62 11.16
C PRO A 62 0.60 -5.26 11.83
N ASN A 63 0.96 -4.15 11.17
CA ASN A 63 0.80 -2.81 11.74
C ASN A 63 -0.64 -2.33 11.75
N LYS A 64 -1.49 -2.88 10.87
CA LYS A 64 -2.94 -2.63 10.88
C LYS A 64 -3.64 -3.50 11.91
N ALA A 65 -3.21 -4.76 12.05
CA ALA A 65 -3.79 -5.67 13.04
C ALA A 65 -3.42 -5.30 14.47
N VAL A 66 -2.18 -4.82 14.69
CA VAL A 66 -1.71 -4.33 15.98
C VAL A 66 -1.18 -2.91 15.80
N PRO A 67 -2.03 -1.88 15.92
CA PRO A 67 -1.61 -0.49 15.78
C PRO A 67 -0.59 -0.11 16.86
N ILE A 68 0.65 0.12 16.45
CA ILE A 68 1.68 0.64 17.36
C ILE A 68 1.42 2.13 17.55
N THR A 69 0.78 2.49 18.67
CA THR A 69 0.59 3.89 19.04
C THR A 69 1.94 4.51 19.39
N ARG A 70 2.43 5.46 18.59
CA ARG A 70 3.58 6.28 18.99
C ARG A 70 3.14 7.18 20.14
N LYS A 71 3.62 6.89 21.35
CA LYS A 71 3.52 7.85 22.46
C LYS A 71 4.30 9.10 22.03
N LYS A 72 3.63 10.23 21.82
CA LYS A 72 4.33 11.52 21.78
C LYS A 72 5.01 11.64 23.13
N LEU A 73 6.34 11.60 23.16
CA LEU A 73 7.09 11.98 24.34
C LEU A 73 6.67 13.41 24.66
N GLN A 74 5.83 13.57 25.68
CA GLN A 74 5.62 14.87 26.30
C GLN A 74 6.93 15.19 27.01
N VAL A 75 7.85 15.82 26.29
CA VAL A 75 8.96 16.52 26.92
C VAL A 75 8.32 17.71 27.63
N SER A 76 8.04 17.52 28.92
CA SER A 76 7.69 18.60 29.83
C SER A 76 8.94 19.45 30.05
N ALA A 77 9.22 20.34 29.10
CA ALA A 77 10.08 21.49 29.32
C ALA A 77 9.16 22.67 29.66
N ALA A 78 9.07 22.98 30.95
CA ALA A 78 8.59 24.26 31.40
C ALA A 78 9.51 25.34 30.83
N ALA A 79 9.03 26.11 29.85
CA ALA A 79 9.32 27.53 29.61
C ALA A 79 8.87 27.94 28.20
N GLY A 80 8.15 29.07 28.11
CA GLY A 80 8.25 29.94 26.95
C GLY A 80 7.13 29.83 25.90
N GLU A 81 6.04 30.55 26.18
CA GLU A 81 5.38 31.50 25.28
C GLU A 81 5.00 31.10 23.84
N GLY A 82 3.71 31.26 23.56
CA GLY A 82 3.23 31.88 22.32
C GLY A 82 2.92 30.94 21.16
N GLN A 83 1.70 30.42 21.09
CA GLN A 83 1.05 30.27 19.80
C GLN A 83 -0.45 30.55 19.90
N VAL A 84 -0.76 31.76 19.42
CA VAL A 84 -2.08 32.34 19.22
C VAL A 84 -2.89 31.46 18.27
N GLY A 85 -4.16 31.24 18.60
CA GLY A 85 -5.07 30.43 17.80
C GLY A 85 -5.55 31.11 16.51
N SER A 86 -5.81 30.25 15.52
CA SER A 86 -6.85 30.28 14.46
C SER A 86 -6.96 31.52 13.54
N PRO A 87 -7.59 31.46 12.33
CA PRO A 87 -8.66 30.55 11.90
C PRO A 87 -8.54 30.00 10.46
N GLY A 88 -9.52 29.20 10.05
CA GLY A 88 -9.63 28.67 8.70
C GLY A 88 -10.02 29.72 7.63
N ALA A 89 -9.71 29.40 6.38
CA ALA A 89 -10.37 29.90 5.17
C ALA A 89 -9.97 28.96 4.02
N ALA A 90 -10.92 28.23 3.46
CA ALA A 90 -11.53 28.57 2.18
C ALA A 90 -10.64 28.21 0.97
N SER A 91 -11.09 27.16 0.28
CA SER A 91 -11.26 27.10 -1.18
C SER A 91 -10.66 28.23 -2.00
N PHE A 92 -9.67 27.92 -2.84
CA PHE A 92 -9.56 28.60 -4.13
C PHE A 92 -8.98 27.67 -5.21
N ARG A 93 -9.75 27.53 -6.28
CA ARG A 93 -9.43 26.81 -7.51
C ARG A 93 -8.42 27.61 -8.33
N LYS A 94 -7.61 26.92 -9.13
CA LYS A 94 -7.29 27.35 -10.49
C LYS A 94 -7.05 26.15 -11.37
#